data_AF-A0A8A0RSJ0-F1
#
_entry.id   AF-A0A8A0RSJ0-F1
#
_cell.length_a   1.000
_cell.length_b   1.000
_cell.length_c   1.000
_cell.angle_alpha   90.00
_cell.angle_beta   90.00
_cell.angle_gamma   90.00
#
_symmetry.space_group_name_H-M   'P 1'
#
loop_
_entity.id
_entity.type
_entity.pdbx_description
1 polymer ?
#
loop_
_entity_poly.entity_id
_entity_poly.type
_entity_poly.pdbx_seq_one_letter_code
_entity_poly.pdbx_strand_id
1 'polypeptide(L)'
;MKLENLAAVEKTEGADIIGYLFWYTVSDTKKTYEELENLFEKVELYKRFLPQRIRAVDAFRRAASLVDRKAVQDQNRDEKYNVLIRDISCDREFVQKKIVVEVVDEKGKQLWYYPNCADIFFDRATEEIEIDIYQYRQGVVDVAHELKAKYSELRIYYEGRHLREIVQNILREMAPVPVRPSGGVYFVPKKYEELLHKLTLLIRKFGGSSEAFMMPLINTADAKDMLRQKLMELLQKTLEELDQVSAEDKKYKINELIEKAKSIVKNTEDYRKLLAADVFMIDSMKQGIEEKIYSVQKMLKTA
;
A
#
# COMPACT_ATOMS: atom_id res chain seq x y z
N MET A 1 -13.91 30.85 -25.87
CA MET A 1 -15.03 29.89 -25.91
C MET A 1 -15.28 29.43 -24.47
N LYS A 2 -16.30 30.01 -23.82
CA LYS A 2 -16.82 29.68 -22.49
C LYS A 2 -18.23 29.14 -22.72
N LEU A 3 -18.60 28.01 -22.12
CA LEU A 3 -20.01 27.68 -21.79
C LEU A 3 -20.22 26.39 -20.96
N GLU A 4 -19.19 25.59 -20.64
CA GLU A 4 -19.43 24.32 -19.90
C GLU A 4 -19.14 24.38 -18.39
N ASN A 5 -18.34 25.36 -17.91
CA ASN A 5 -17.98 25.43 -16.48
C ASN A 5 -18.95 26.25 -15.60
N LEU A 6 -19.96 26.90 -16.18
CA LEU A 6 -20.95 27.69 -15.42
C LEU A 6 -22.17 26.86 -14.99
N ALA A 7 -22.60 25.89 -15.81
CA ALA A 7 -23.81 25.09 -15.54
C ALA A 7 -23.66 24.12 -14.35
N ALA A 8 -22.44 23.71 -14.00
CA ALA A 8 -22.18 22.83 -12.86
C ALA A 8 -22.11 23.59 -11.53
N VAL A 9 -21.68 24.86 -11.55
CA VAL A 9 -21.48 25.67 -10.33
C VAL A 9 -22.78 26.34 -9.89
N GLU A 10 -23.62 26.79 -10.82
CA GLU A 10 -24.93 27.40 -10.51
C GLU A 10 -25.95 26.38 -9.95
N LYS A 11 -25.81 25.08 -10.24
CA LYS A 11 -26.68 24.03 -9.68
C LYS A 11 -26.31 23.58 -8.27
N THR A 12 -25.16 23.99 -7.73
CA THR A 12 -24.71 23.60 -6.38
C THR A 12 -25.09 24.58 -5.27
N GLU A 13 -25.44 25.83 -5.60
CA GLU A 13 -25.96 26.78 -4.62
C GLU A 13 -27.39 26.36 -4.21
N GLY A 14 -27.51 25.67 -3.08
CA GLY A 14 -28.79 25.18 -2.54
C GLY A 14 -29.10 23.71 -2.83
N ALA A 15 -28.25 22.98 -3.55
CA ALA A 15 -28.42 21.54 -3.74
C ALA A 15 -28.09 20.78 -2.44
N ASP A 16 -28.96 19.85 -2.07
CA ASP A 16 -28.70 18.94 -0.95
C ASP A 16 -27.62 17.92 -1.37
N ILE A 17 -26.40 18.08 -0.87
CA ILE A 17 -25.25 17.21 -1.17
C ILE A 17 -25.18 16.09 -0.15
N ILE A 18 -25.11 14.84 -0.61
CA ILE A 18 -24.98 13.65 0.25
C ILE A 18 -23.51 13.24 0.48
N GLY A 19 -22.62 13.65 -0.42
CA GLY A 19 -21.18 13.39 -0.33
C GLY A 19 -20.45 13.71 -1.62
N TYR A 20 -19.31 13.06 -1.82
CA TYR A 20 -18.39 13.36 -2.91
C TYR A 20 -17.95 12.08 -3.61
N LEU A 21 -17.93 12.10 -4.94
CA LEU A 21 -17.17 11.15 -5.73
C LEU A 21 -15.71 11.62 -5.78
N PHE A 22 -14.78 10.73 -5.46
CA PHE A 22 -13.36 11.00 -5.32
C PHE A 22 -12.54 10.02 -6.15
N TRP A 23 -11.61 10.54 -6.96
CA TRP A 23 -10.64 9.75 -7.70
C TRP A 23 -9.30 10.47 -7.74
N TYR A 24 -8.24 9.68 -7.86
CA TYR A 24 -6.89 10.22 -7.79
C TYR A 24 -5.87 9.31 -8.47
N THR A 25 -4.74 9.90 -8.83
CA THR A 25 -3.53 9.26 -9.33
C THR A 25 -2.37 9.73 -8.47
N VAL A 26 -1.49 8.79 -8.07
CA VAL A 26 -0.23 9.11 -7.37
C VAL A 26 0.91 8.65 -8.25
N SER A 27 1.71 9.59 -8.72
CA SER A 27 2.92 9.31 -9.52
C SER A 27 3.99 8.64 -8.67
N ASP A 28 4.95 8.03 -9.35
CA ASP A 28 6.14 7.49 -8.71
C ASP A 28 7.18 8.59 -8.46
N THR A 29 6.83 9.55 -7.58
CA THR A 29 7.76 10.57 -7.10
C THR A 29 8.43 10.11 -5.80
N LYS A 30 9.54 10.77 -5.47
CA LYS A 30 10.28 10.56 -4.24
C LYS A 30 10.09 11.77 -3.34
N LYS A 31 9.90 11.51 -2.04
CA LYS A 31 9.85 12.53 -1.00
C LYS A 31 10.67 12.09 0.20
N THR A 32 11.41 13.02 0.78
CA THR A 32 12.03 12.84 2.10
C THR A 32 10.98 12.93 3.21
N TYR A 33 11.35 12.55 4.44
CA TYR A 33 10.46 12.71 5.58
C TYR A 33 10.11 14.18 5.82
N GLU A 34 11.10 15.07 5.75
CA GLU A 34 10.97 16.50 5.99
C GLU A 34 10.06 17.16 4.95
N GLU A 35 10.16 16.74 3.69
CA GLU A 35 9.23 17.19 2.65
C GLU A 35 7.80 16.74 2.95
N LEU A 36 7.59 15.48 3.34
CA LEU A 36 6.26 14.99 3.70
C LEU A 36 5.68 15.71 4.92
N GLU A 37 6.48 15.93 5.96
CA GLU A 37 6.08 16.66 7.16
C GLU A 37 5.65 18.09 6.81
N ASN A 38 6.45 18.81 6.03
CA ASN A 38 6.13 20.15 5.55
C ASN A 38 4.85 20.17 4.70
N LEU A 39 4.64 19.16 3.84
CA LEU A 39 3.41 19.03 3.08
C LEU A 39 2.19 18.85 3.99
N PHE A 40 2.30 18.01 5.01
CA PHE A 40 1.24 17.77 5.99
C PHE A 40 0.88 19.03 6.77
N GLU A 41 1.87 19.78 7.21
CA GLU A 41 1.68 21.06 7.90
C GLU A 41 1.00 22.08 6.99
N LYS A 42 1.43 22.21 5.74
CA LYS A 42 0.83 23.13 4.75
C LYS A 42 -0.62 22.85 4.41
N VAL A 43 -1.06 21.61 4.48
CA VAL A 43 -2.46 21.21 4.20
C VAL A 43 -3.24 20.92 5.48
N GLU A 44 -2.66 21.20 6.65
CA GLU A 44 -3.26 21.01 7.97
C GLU A 44 -3.81 19.59 8.21
N LEU A 45 -3.07 18.57 7.75
CA LEU A 45 -3.39 17.17 8.01
C LEU A 45 -2.81 16.70 9.34
N TYR A 46 -3.57 15.84 10.02
CA TYR A 46 -3.14 15.26 11.29
C TYR A 46 -1.85 14.44 11.14
N LYS A 47 -0.84 14.71 11.98
CA LYS A 47 0.45 14.00 12.00
C LYS A 47 0.32 12.48 12.20
N ARG A 48 -0.81 11.98 12.72
CA ARG A 48 -1.09 10.53 12.84
C ARG A 48 -1.06 9.78 11.49
N PHE A 49 -1.28 10.49 10.38
CA PHE A 49 -1.22 9.92 9.04
C PHE A 49 0.17 10.00 8.40
N LEU A 50 1.10 10.73 9.03
CA LEU A 50 2.47 10.83 8.56
C LEU A 50 3.15 9.47 8.83
N PRO A 51 3.85 8.88 7.85
CA PRO A 51 4.54 7.63 8.07
C PRO A 51 5.63 7.81 9.14
N GLN A 52 6.02 6.72 9.80
CA GLN A 52 7.23 6.76 10.63
C GLN A 52 8.46 6.94 9.76
N ARG A 53 9.52 7.55 10.33
CA ARG A 53 10.84 7.63 9.71
C ARG A 53 11.32 6.24 9.28
N ILE A 54 11.90 6.16 8.09
CA ILE A 54 12.43 4.91 7.55
C ILE A 54 13.55 4.43 8.47
N ARG A 55 13.45 3.19 8.95
CA ARG A 55 14.51 2.56 9.74
C ARG A 55 15.58 2.08 8.77
N ALA A 56 16.84 2.44 9.03
CA ALA A 56 17.98 2.04 8.21
C ALA A 56 18.03 0.52 7.97
N VAL A 57 17.79 -0.29 9.01
CA VAL A 57 17.77 -1.75 8.88
C VAL A 57 16.67 -2.26 7.92
N ASP A 58 15.51 -1.62 7.88
CA ASP A 58 14.41 -2.02 7.01
C ASP A 58 14.70 -1.59 5.56
N ALA A 59 15.30 -0.40 5.37
CA ALA A 59 15.82 0.03 4.07
C ALA A 59 16.90 -0.91 3.54
N PHE A 60 17.83 -1.35 4.40
CA PHE A 60 18.87 -2.33 4.07
C PHE A 60 18.27 -3.67 3.63
N ARG A 61 17.34 -4.23 4.42
CA ARG A 61 16.65 -5.49 4.09
C ARG A 61 15.90 -5.38 2.76
N ARG A 62 15.23 -4.26 2.53
CA ARG A 62 14.53 -4.00 1.27
C ARG A 62 15.50 -3.89 0.10
N ALA A 63 16.58 -3.13 0.24
CA ALA A 63 17.62 -3.01 -0.79
C ALA A 63 18.18 -4.41 -1.15
N ALA A 64 18.52 -5.22 -0.14
CA ALA A 64 18.99 -6.59 -0.34
C ALA A 64 18.00 -7.47 -1.12
N SER A 65 16.70 -7.32 -0.88
CA SER A 65 15.68 -8.09 -1.60
C SER A 65 15.47 -7.67 -3.06
N LEU A 66 15.90 -6.45 -3.43
CA LEU A 66 15.66 -5.87 -4.76
C LEU A 66 16.81 -6.13 -5.74
N VAL A 67 18.01 -6.45 -5.24
CA VAL A 67 19.22 -6.57 -6.07
C VAL A 67 19.53 -8.01 -6.49
N ASP A 68 18.73 -8.99 -6.08
CA ASP A 68 18.85 -10.36 -6.57
C ASP A 68 18.74 -10.40 -8.11
N ARG A 69 19.68 -11.10 -8.75
CA ARG A 69 19.69 -11.27 -10.22
C ARG A 69 19.57 -12.73 -10.59
N LYS A 70 18.70 -13.03 -11.54
CA LYS A 70 18.51 -14.37 -12.09
C LYS A 70 18.92 -14.42 -13.55
N ALA A 71 19.39 -15.58 -13.99
CA ALA A 71 19.80 -15.85 -15.37
C ALA A 71 20.82 -14.81 -15.92
N VAL A 72 21.81 -14.43 -15.10
CA VAL A 72 22.95 -13.64 -15.54
C VAL A 72 23.81 -14.50 -16.46
N GLN A 73 24.07 -13.99 -17.66
CA GLN A 73 25.02 -14.62 -18.58
C GLN A 73 26.44 -14.25 -18.17
N ASP A 74 27.31 -15.23 -17.97
CA ASP A 74 28.73 -14.96 -17.81
C ASP A 74 29.30 -14.51 -19.16
N GLN A 75 29.97 -13.36 -19.21
CA GLN A 75 30.60 -12.89 -20.45
C GLN A 75 31.88 -13.67 -20.78
N ASN A 76 32.49 -14.29 -19.76
CA ASN A 76 33.77 -15.01 -19.88
C ASN A 76 33.60 -16.53 -19.87
N ARG A 77 32.38 -17.03 -19.64
CA ARG A 77 32.05 -18.46 -19.59
C ARG A 77 30.71 -18.69 -20.28
N ASP A 78 30.55 -19.79 -20.99
CA ASP A 78 29.24 -20.15 -21.58
C ASP A 78 28.28 -20.74 -20.52
N GLU A 79 28.18 -20.06 -19.37
CA GLU A 79 27.42 -20.48 -18.20
C GLU A 79 26.38 -19.41 -17.82
N LYS A 80 25.18 -19.85 -17.42
CA LYS A 80 24.17 -19.00 -16.79
C LYS A 80 24.21 -19.18 -15.28
N TYR A 81 24.04 -18.10 -14.55
CA TYR A 81 24.01 -18.14 -13.09
C TYR A 81 23.06 -17.12 -12.48
N ASN A 82 22.60 -17.39 -11.26
CA ASN A 82 21.91 -16.44 -10.42
C ASN A 82 22.89 -15.86 -9.39
N VAL A 83 22.70 -14.60 -9.03
CA VAL A 83 23.41 -13.93 -7.94
C VAL A 83 22.36 -13.53 -6.92
N LEU A 84 22.45 -14.12 -5.73
CA LEU A 84 21.39 -14.02 -4.73
C LEU A 84 21.97 -13.57 -3.39
N ILE A 85 21.18 -12.85 -2.62
CA ILE A 85 21.51 -12.48 -1.25
C ILE A 85 20.84 -13.45 -0.28
N ARG A 86 21.60 -13.98 0.67
CA ARG A 86 21.13 -14.91 1.71
C ARG A 86 21.35 -14.35 3.10
N ASP A 87 20.35 -14.55 3.96
CA ASP A 87 20.44 -14.24 5.38
C ASP A 87 21.39 -15.21 6.08
N ILE A 88 22.27 -14.68 6.94
CA ILE A 88 23.19 -15.48 7.76
C ILE A 88 22.84 -15.33 9.23
N SER A 89 22.88 -14.10 9.73
CA SER A 89 22.58 -13.80 11.12
C SER A 89 21.98 -12.41 11.25
N CYS A 90 21.23 -12.21 12.33
CA CYS A 90 20.67 -10.92 12.68
C CYS A 90 20.60 -10.86 14.20
N ASP A 91 21.34 -9.95 14.79
CA ASP A 91 21.31 -9.68 16.23
C ASP A 91 21.08 -8.19 16.49
N ARG A 92 21.44 -7.74 17.70
CA ARG A 92 21.23 -6.37 18.17
C ARG A 92 22.26 -5.39 17.65
N GLU A 93 23.41 -5.86 17.18
CA GLU A 93 24.53 -5.03 16.74
C GLU A 93 24.62 -5.03 15.22
N PHE A 94 24.43 -6.19 14.58
CA PHE A 94 24.61 -6.33 13.13
C PHE A 94 23.51 -7.16 12.46
N VAL A 95 23.40 -6.96 11.14
CA VAL A 95 22.70 -7.87 10.23
C VAL A 95 23.72 -8.36 9.21
N GLN A 96 23.96 -9.67 9.19
CA GLN A 96 24.90 -10.30 8.28
C GLN A 96 24.15 -11.04 7.17
N LYS A 97 24.57 -10.78 5.93
CA LYS A 97 24.11 -11.46 4.72
C LYS A 97 25.29 -11.90 3.89
N LYS A 98 25.07 -12.80 2.94
CA LYS A 98 26.07 -13.21 1.94
C LYS A 98 25.54 -13.04 0.54
N ILE A 99 26.43 -12.70 -0.39
CA ILE A 99 26.18 -12.90 -1.81
C ILE A 99 26.62 -14.31 -2.16
N VAL A 100 25.72 -15.04 -2.83
CA VAL A 100 25.93 -16.41 -3.28
C VAL A 100 25.68 -16.51 -4.78
N VAL A 101 26.33 -17.47 -5.43
CA VAL A 101 26.14 -17.74 -6.86
C VAL A 101 25.59 -19.15 -7.07
N GLU A 102 24.49 -19.25 -7.81
CA GLU A 102 23.90 -20.52 -8.26
C GLU A 102 24.11 -20.64 -9.76
N VAL A 103 24.97 -21.55 -10.23
CA VAL A 103 25.08 -21.86 -11.67
C VAL A 103 23.92 -22.75 -12.05
N VAL A 104 23.25 -22.43 -13.17
CA VAL A 104 22.04 -23.10 -13.62
C VAL A 104 22.16 -23.58 -15.06
N ASP A 105 21.44 -24.65 -15.39
CA ASP A 105 21.29 -25.11 -16.77
C ASP A 105 20.29 -24.24 -17.55
N GLU A 106 20.07 -24.59 -18.83
CA GLU A 106 19.10 -23.89 -19.70
C GLU A 106 17.66 -23.94 -19.18
N LYS A 107 17.32 -24.93 -18.35
CA LYS A 107 16.00 -25.11 -17.74
C LYS A 107 15.92 -24.44 -16.36
N GLY A 108 16.97 -23.73 -15.92
CA GLY A 108 17.05 -23.07 -14.64
C GLY A 108 17.31 -24.01 -13.45
N LYS A 109 17.67 -25.27 -13.71
CA LYS A 109 18.03 -26.23 -12.67
C LYS A 109 19.44 -25.92 -12.17
N GLN A 110 19.61 -25.88 -10.85
CA GLN A 110 20.92 -25.66 -10.21
C GLN A 110 21.90 -26.79 -10.56
N LEU A 111 23.05 -26.40 -11.09
CA LEU A 111 24.22 -27.25 -11.38
C LEU A 111 25.28 -27.13 -10.28
N TRP A 112 25.59 -25.89 -9.86
CA TRP A 112 26.61 -25.62 -8.85
C TRP A 112 26.19 -24.48 -7.91
N TYR A 113 26.74 -24.48 -6.69
CA TYR A 113 26.48 -23.48 -5.67
C TYR A 113 27.77 -22.98 -5.04
N TYR A 114 27.98 -21.66 -5.10
CA TYR A 114 29.09 -20.96 -4.47
C TYR A 114 28.54 -20.14 -3.29
N PRO A 115 28.67 -20.63 -2.05
CA PRO A 115 28.01 -20.04 -0.88
C PRO A 115 28.68 -18.77 -0.32
N ASN A 116 29.92 -18.47 -0.71
CA ASN A 116 30.75 -17.43 -0.09
C ASN A 116 31.38 -16.52 -1.15
N CYS A 117 30.56 -15.85 -1.96
CA CYS A 117 31.08 -14.94 -2.99
C CYS A 117 31.41 -13.55 -2.41
N ALA A 118 30.61 -13.08 -1.46
CA ALA A 118 30.89 -11.89 -0.66
C ALA A 118 30.18 -11.95 0.69
N ASP A 119 30.77 -11.32 1.71
CA ASP A 119 30.10 -11.04 2.97
C ASP A 119 29.53 -9.60 2.97
N ILE A 120 28.35 -9.43 3.57
CA ILE A 120 27.69 -8.15 3.75
C ILE A 120 27.41 -7.97 5.23
N PHE A 121 27.87 -6.87 5.79
CA PHE A 121 27.61 -6.47 7.17
C PHE A 121 26.89 -5.13 7.20
N PHE A 122 25.74 -5.09 7.86
CA PHE A 122 25.06 -3.86 8.23
C PHE A 122 25.21 -3.63 9.72
N ASP A 123 25.87 -2.54 10.10
CA ASP A 123 26.06 -2.12 11.49
C ASP A 123 24.86 -1.24 11.92
N ARG A 124 24.21 -1.60 13.02
CA ARG A 124 23.02 -0.90 13.52
C ARG A 124 23.33 0.39 14.26
N ALA A 125 24.55 0.56 14.79
CA ALA A 125 24.98 1.75 15.50
C ALA A 125 25.43 2.84 14.51
N THR A 126 26.15 2.47 13.45
CA THR A 126 26.62 3.41 12.42
C THR A 126 25.65 3.57 11.26
N GLU A 127 24.73 2.60 11.08
CA GLU A 127 23.84 2.49 9.92
C GLU A 127 24.59 2.37 8.57
N GLU A 128 25.82 1.84 8.59
CA GLU A 128 26.65 1.68 7.40
C GLU A 128 26.67 0.23 6.90
N ILE A 129 26.99 0.07 5.61
CA ILE A 129 27.13 -1.24 4.96
C ILE A 129 28.58 -1.47 4.53
N GLU A 130 29.17 -2.52 5.08
CA GLU A 130 30.45 -3.06 4.65
C GLU A 130 30.24 -4.31 3.79
N ILE A 131 31.01 -4.44 2.72
CA ILE A 131 30.92 -5.57 1.79
C ILE A 131 32.32 -6.03 1.43
N ASP A 132 32.62 -7.28 1.76
CA ASP A 132 33.90 -7.93 1.46
C ASP A 132 33.68 -8.96 0.35
N ILE A 133 34.23 -8.68 -0.84
CA ILE A 133 34.08 -9.53 -2.02
C ILE A 133 35.27 -10.48 -2.12
N TYR A 134 35.00 -11.78 -2.12
CA TYR A 134 36.01 -12.83 -2.25
C TYR A 134 36.06 -13.44 -3.65
N GLN A 135 34.93 -13.40 -4.38
CA GLN A 135 34.83 -13.94 -5.73
C GLN A 135 34.38 -12.88 -6.73
N TYR A 136 35.32 -12.42 -7.55
CA TYR A 136 35.10 -11.40 -8.58
C TYR A 136 34.46 -11.98 -9.85
N ARG A 137 33.18 -12.36 -9.76
CA ARG A 137 32.31 -12.46 -10.94
C ARG A 137 31.64 -11.11 -11.15
N GLN A 138 31.48 -10.67 -12.41
CA GLN A 138 30.88 -9.35 -12.70
C GLN A 138 29.52 -9.18 -12.02
N GLY A 139 28.66 -10.20 -12.07
CA GLY A 139 27.35 -10.16 -11.40
C GLY A 139 27.42 -9.98 -9.88
N VAL A 140 28.46 -10.50 -9.21
CA VAL A 140 28.66 -10.32 -7.75
C VAL A 140 29.03 -8.88 -7.45
N VAL A 141 29.95 -8.29 -8.22
CA VAL A 141 30.37 -6.89 -8.06
C VAL A 141 29.21 -5.94 -8.35
N ASP A 142 28.43 -6.21 -9.41
CA ASP A 142 27.26 -5.41 -9.77
C ASP A 142 26.22 -5.41 -8.65
N VAL A 143 25.88 -6.58 -8.10
CA VAL A 143 24.93 -6.72 -6.99
C VAL A 143 25.43 -5.99 -5.74
N ALA A 144 26.73 -6.09 -5.43
CA ALA A 144 27.32 -5.41 -4.28
C ALA A 144 27.24 -3.86 -4.41
N HIS A 145 27.56 -3.32 -5.59
CA HIS A 145 27.47 -1.88 -5.85
C HIS A 145 26.01 -1.40 -5.86
N GLU A 146 25.12 -2.15 -6.51
CA GLU A 146 23.70 -1.82 -6.57
C GLU A 146 23.06 -1.84 -5.18
N LEU A 147 23.46 -2.78 -4.32
CA LEU A 147 22.99 -2.83 -2.93
C LEU A 147 23.29 -1.54 -2.18
N LYS A 148 24.54 -1.03 -2.24
CA LYS A 148 24.92 0.22 -1.58
C LYS A 148 24.16 1.42 -2.14
N ALA A 149 23.98 1.49 -3.46
CA ALA A 149 23.23 2.56 -4.10
C ALA A 149 21.75 2.53 -3.70
N LYS A 150 21.12 1.35 -3.73
CA LYS A 150 19.72 1.16 -3.35
C LYS A 150 19.48 1.42 -1.89
N TYR A 151 20.38 1.00 -1.00
CA TYR A 151 20.29 1.31 0.42
C TYR A 151 20.31 2.83 0.67
N SER A 152 21.27 3.53 0.07
CA SER A 152 21.41 4.99 0.21
C SER A 152 20.16 5.74 -0.27
N GLU A 153 19.51 5.26 -1.33
CA GLU A 153 18.25 5.80 -1.84
C GLU A 153 17.08 5.49 -0.89
N LEU A 154 16.91 4.22 -0.52
CA LEU A 154 15.75 3.73 0.23
C LEU A 154 15.75 4.18 1.69
N ARG A 155 16.89 4.54 2.28
CA ARG A 155 16.93 5.09 3.65
C ARG A 155 16.41 6.53 3.72
N ILE A 156 16.39 7.24 2.60
CA ILE A 156 16.05 8.67 2.52
C ILE A 156 14.62 8.88 1.98
N TYR A 157 14.26 8.16 0.92
CA TYR A 157 13.10 8.50 0.12
C TYR A 157 11.89 7.58 0.33
N TYR A 158 10.74 8.21 0.54
CA TYR A 158 9.44 7.63 0.35
C TYR A 158 9.06 7.69 -1.14
N GLU A 159 9.04 6.52 -1.78
CA GLU A 159 8.60 6.32 -3.16
C GLU A 159 7.07 6.25 -3.31
N GLY A 160 6.57 6.17 -4.56
CA GLY A 160 5.16 6.21 -4.89
C GLY A 160 4.32 5.14 -4.21
N ARG A 161 4.90 3.98 -3.87
CA ARG A 161 4.23 2.96 -3.04
C ARG A 161 3.83 3.51 -1.68
N HIS A 162 4.76 4.16 -0.97
CA HIS A 162 4.47 4.72 0.35
C HIS A 162 3.48 5.88 0.26
N LEU A 163 3.60 6.71 -0.77
CA LEU A 163 2.65 7.81 -1.00
C LEU A 163 1.22 7.29 -1.22
N ARG A 164 1.08 6.19 -1.98
CA ARG A 164 -0.22 5.50 -2.15
C ARG A 164 -0.73 4.93 -0.84
N GLU A 165 0.13 4.33 -0.03
CA GLU A 165 -0.24 3.81 1.31
C GLU A 165 -0.73 4.93 2.24
N ILE A 166 -0.08 6.10 2.25
CA ILE A 166 -0.53 7.29 3.00
C ILE A 166 -1.95 7.69 2.57
N VAL A 167 -2.17 7.85 1.26
CA VAL A 167 -3.48 8.25 0.72
C VAL A 167 -4.56 7.24 1.10
N GLN A 168 -4.25 5.94 0.98
CA GLN A 168 -5.19 4.88 1.33
C GLN A 168 -5.52 4.87 2.83
N ASN A 169 -4.54 5.11 3.69
CA ASN A 169 -4.76 5.18 5.14
C ASN A 169 -5.66 6.36 5.52
N ILE A 170 -5.47 7.54 4.91
CA ILE A 170 -6.35 8.70 5.13
C ILE A 170 -7.75 8.42 4.58
N LEU A 171 -7.85 7.85 3.37
CA LEU A 171 -9.12 7.57 2.71
C LEU A 171 -9.98 6.58 3.51
N ARG A 172 -9.37 5.57 4.14
CA ARG A 172 -10.08 4.57 4.98
C ARG A 172 -10.81 5.20 6.17
N GLU A 173 -10.31 6.30 6.72
CA GLU A 173 -10.96 7.02 7.83
C GLU A 173 -12.23 7.76 7.40
N MET A 174 -12.46 7.91 6.10
CA MET A 174 -13.57 8.66 5.53
C MET A 174 -14.71 7.77 5.01
N ALA A 175 -14.80 6.52 5.51
CA ALA A 175 -15.82 5.56 5.11
C ALA A 175 -16.00 5.45 3.58
N PRO A 176 -14.95 5.11 2.81
CA PRO A 176 -15.05 5.14 1.36
C PRO A 176 -15.84 3.93 0.83
N VAL A 177 -16.77 4.16 -0.09
CA VAL A 177 -17.44 3.09 -0.86
C VAL A 177 -16.90 3.10 -2.30
N PRO A 178 -16.26 2.02 -2.79
CA PRO A 178 -15.82 1.96 -4.17
C PRO A 178 -17.03 1.91 -5.10
N VAL A 179 -17.11 2.83 -6.06
CA VAL A 179 -18.24 2.88 -7.02
C VAL A 179 -17.91 2.24 -8.37
N ARG A 180 -16.65 1.80 -8.57
CA ARG A 180 -16.21 1.01 -9.73
C ARG A 180 -15.56 -0.32 -9.29
N PRO A 181 -15.73 -1.41 -10.06
CA PRO A 181 -15.19 -2.73 -9.73
C PRO A 181 -13.67 -2.78 -9.55
N SER A 182 -12.92 -2.05 -10.39
CA SER A 182 -11.45 -2.08 -10.39
C SER A 182 -10.81 -1.14 -9.36
N GLY A 183 -11.60 -0.45 -8.53
CA GLY A 183 -11.10 0.65 -7.70
C GLY A 183 -10.64 1.83 -8.55
N GLY A 184 -10.74 3.04 -8.03
CA GLY A 184 -10.34 4.25 -8.76
C GLY A 184 -11.35 5.37 -8.69
N VAL A 185 -12.60 5.08 -8.31
CA VAL A 185 -13.58 6.10 -7.91
C VAL A 185 -14.25 5.63 -6.63
N TYR A 186 -14.31 6.52 -5.64
CA TYR A 186 -14.86 6.26 -4.31
C TYR A 186 -15.95 7.28 -4.02
N PHE A 187 -17.04 6.86 -3.40
CA PHE A 187 -17.93 7.77 -2.71
C PHE A 187 -17.45 7.99 -1.28
N VAL A 188 -17.43 9.24 -0.84
CA VAL A 188 -17.09 9.68 0.52
C VAL A 188 -18.25 10.50 1.09
N PRO A 189 -18.80 10.15 2.27
CA PRO A 189 -19.88 10.91 2.90
C PRO A 189 -19.54 12.39 3.16
N LYS A 190 -20.53 13.29 3.01
CA LYS A 190 -20.35 14.74 3.17
C LYS A 190 -19.70 15.16 4.49
N LYS A 191 -19.94 14.44 5.58
CA LYS A 191 -19.35 14.77 6.89
C LYS A 191 -17.82 14.72 6.92
N TYR A 192 -17.18 14.10 5.93
CA TYR A 192 -15.71 14.04 5.78
C TYR A 192 -15.17 15.04 4.74
N GLU A 193 -15.99 15.96 4.25
CA GLU A 193 -15.64 16.94 3.21
C GLU A 193 -14.33 17.67 3.49
N GLU A 194 -14.15 18.18 4.72
CA GLU A 194 -12.94 18.91 5.10
C GLU A 194 -11.69 18.03 4.96
N LEU A 195 -11.73 16.80 5.47
CA LEU A 195 -10.61 15.87 5.39
C LEU A 195 -10.33 15.43 3.94
N LEU A 196 -11.37 15.25 3.13
CA LEU A 196 -11.25 14.91 1.71
C LEU A 196 -10.62 16.05 0.90
N HIS A 197 -10.97 17.29 1.23
CA HIS A 197 -10.36 18.47 0.63
C HIS A 197 -8.86 18.53 0.96
N LYS A 198 -8.50 18.32 2.23
CA LYS A 198 -7.10 18.27 2.67
C LYS A 198 -6.31 17.14 1.98
N LEU A 199 -6.90 15.96 1.83
CA LEU A 199 -6.32 14.84 1.08
C LEU A 199 -6.11 15.19 -0.40
N THR A 200 -7.09 15.85 -1.02
CA THR A 200 -7.01 16.31 -2.42
C THR A 200 -5.85 17.27 -2.62
N LEU A 201 -5.69 18.24 -1.71
CA LEU A 201 -4.56 19.17 -1.71
C LEU A 201 -3.23 18.44 -1.52
N LEU A 202 -3.14 17.50 -0.58
CA LEU A 202 -1.93 16.70 -0.34
C LEU A 202 -1.46 15.99 -1.62
N ILE A 203 -2.36 15.26 -2.28
CA ILE A 203 -2.03 14.46 -3.47
C ILE A 203 -1.50 15.37 -4.59
N ARG A 204 -2.13 16.52 -4.83
CA ARG A 204 -1.69 17.50 -5.82
C ARG A 204 -0.31 18.08 -5.50
N LYS A 205 0.12 18.04 -4.24
CA LYS A 205 1.45 18.50 -3.80
C LYS A 205 2.53 17.41 -3.86
N PHE A 206 2.20 16.15 -4.11
CA PHE A 206 3.21 15.10 -4.34
C PHE A 206 4.06 15.34 -5.60
N GLY A 207 3.55 16.12 -6.55
CA GLY A 207 4.23 16.46 -7.80
C GLY A 207 4.14 15.37 -8.87
N GLY A 208 4.88 15.55 -9.97
CA GLY A 208 4.77 14.69 -11.15
C GLY A 208 3.40 14.83 -11.83
N SER A 209 2.82 13.70 -12.21
CA SER A 209 1.45 13.57 -12.72
C SER A 209 0.41 13.25 -11.62
N SER A 210 0.72 13.54 -10.35
CA SER A 210 -0.19 13.25 -9.24
C SER A 210 -1.36 14.22 -9.28
N GLU A 211 -2.57 13.68 -9.27
CA GLU A 211 -3.80 14.45 -9.38
C GLU A 211 -4.88 13.84 -8.51
N ALA A 212 -5.79 14.69 -8.04
CA ALA A 212 -6.93 14.27 -7.24
C ALA A 212 -8.10 15.19 -7.54
N PHE A 213 -9.28 14.60 -7.60
CA PHE A 213 -10.52 15.29 -7.91
C PHE A 213 -11.61 14.80 -6.96
N MET A 214 -12.43 15.75 -6.51
CA MET A 214 -13.66 15.48 -5.78
C MET A 214 -14.82 16.18 -6.51
N MET A 215 -15.94 15.49 -6.64
CA MET A 215 -17.14 16.00 -7.30
C MET A 215 -18.35 15.80 -6.38
N PRO A 216 -19.12 16.85 -6.08
CA PRO A 216 -20.28 16.71 -5.20
C PRO A 216 -21.33 15.79 -5.83
N LEU A 217 -21.91 14.93 -5.00
CA LEU A 217 -23.02 14.05 -5.37
C LEU A 217 -24.31 14.58 -4.74
N ILE A 218 -25.25 14.97 -5.60
CA ILE A 218 -26.54 15.54 -5.20
C ILE A 218 -27.46 14.44 -4.66
N ASN A 219 -28.27 14.77 -3.67
CA ASN A 219 -29.30 13.92 -3.08
C ASN A 219 -30.43 13.67 -4.07
N THR A 220 -30.27 12.67 -4.93
CA THR A 220 -31.33 12.15 -5.80
C THR A 220 -31.64 10.70 -5.44
N ALA A 221 -32.80 10.21 -5.85
CA ALA A 221 -33.15 8.79 -5.71
C ALA A 221 -32.11 7.91 -6.41
N ASP A 222 -31.75 8.22 -7.66
CA ASP A 222 -30.74 7.49 -8.44
C ASP A 222 -29.37 7.45 -7.75
N ALA A 223 -28.92 8.56 -7.16
CA ALA A 223 -27.66 8.61 -6.45
C ALA A 223 -27.67 7.71 -5.20
N LYS A 224 -28.78 7.72 -4.46
CA LYS A 224 -28.98 6.82 -3.30
C LYS A 224 -29.04 5.36 -3.73
N ASP A 225 -29.74 5.04 -4.80
CA ASP A 225 -29.84 3.69 -5.34
C ASP A 225 -28.48 3.15 -5.80
N MET A 226 -27.69 3.96 -6.51
CA MET A 226 -26.33 3.61 -6.89
C MET A 226 -25.46 3.34 -5.66
N LEU A 227 -25.50 4.22 -4.65
CA LEU A 227 -24.71 4.05 -3.43
C LEU A 227 -25.13 2.82 -2.64
N ARG A 228 -26.44 2.56 -2.56
CA ARG A 228 -26.98 1.34 -1.96
C ARG A 228 -26.42 0.11 -2.63
N GLN A 229 -26.52 0.01 -3.96
CA GLN A 229 -26.01 -1.12 -4.71
C GLN A 229 -24.51 -1.32 -4.45
N LYS A 230 -23.71 -0.24 -4.49
CA LYS A 230 -22.26 -0.32 -4.29
C LYS A 230 -21.85 -0.65 -2.86
N LEU A 231 -22.61 -0.20 -1.87
CA LEU A 231 -22.41 -0.60 -0.47
C LEU A 231 -22.73 -2.09 -0.29
N MET A 232 -23.83 -2.58 -0.88
CA MET A 232 -24.19 -4.00 -0.81
C MET A 232 -23.14 -4.89 -1.49
N GLU A 233 -22.66 -4.51 -2.68
CA GLU A 233 -21.56 -5.19 -3.36
C GLU A 233 -20.28 -5.23 -2.49
N LEU A 234 -19.96 -4.12 -1.79
CA LEU A 234 -18.81 -4.05 -0.87
C LEU A 234 -18.98 -5.00 0.33
N LEU A 235 -20.15 -5.00 0.97
CA LEU A 235 -20.44 -5.87 2.11
C LEU A 235 -20.41 -7.34 1.70
N GLN A 236 -21.03 -7.67 0.57
CA GLN A 236 -21.02 -9.03 0.03
C GLN A 236 -19.61 -9.53 -0.24
N LYS A 237 -18.81 -8.74 -0.97
CA LYS A 237 -17.43 -9.09 -1.28
C LYS A 237 -16.59 -9.28 -0.01
N THR A 238 -16.82 -8.45 1.00
CA THR A 238 -16.10 -8.56 2.28
C THR A 238 -16.45 -9.85 3.01
N LEU A 239 -17.73 -10.26 2.98
CA LEU A 239 -18.18 -11.52 3.55
C LEU A 239 -17.58 -12.72 2.81
N GLU A 240 -17.59 -12.69 1.48
CA GLU A 240 -16.97 -13.73 0.63
C GLU A 240 -15.46 -13.84 0.88
N GLU A 241 -14.74 -12.72 1.01
CA GLU A 241 -13.31 -12.70 1.37
C GLU A 241 -13.07 -13.36 2.74
N LEU A 242 -13.95 -13.12 3.73
CA LEU A 242 -13.86 -13.75 5.05
C LEU A 242 -14.24 -15.24 5.04
N ASP A 243 -15.15 -15.66 4.15
CA ASP A 243 -15.53 -17.06 3.97
C ASP A 243 -14.41 -17.91 3.37
N GLN A 244 -13.57 -17.30 2.53
CA GLN A 244 -12.44 -17.96 1.88
C GLN A 244 -11.20 -18.09 2.78
N VAL A 245 -11.22 -17.53 3.99
CA VAL A 245 -10.08 -17.63 4.92
C VAL A 245 -9.87 -19.08 5.35
N SER A 246 -8.62 -19.53 5.16
CA SER A 246 -8.14 -20.87 5.50
C SER A 246 -7.15 -20.82 6.67
N ALA A 247 -6.99 -21.95 7.38
CA ALA A 247 -5.95 -22.10 8.40
C ALA A 247 -4.52 -22.03 7.82
N GLU A 248 -4.38 -22.25 6.51
CA GLU A 248 -3.10 -22.14 5.79
C GLU A 248 -2.72 -20.68 5.46
N ASP A 249 -3.68 -19.74 5.58
CA ASP A 249 -3.42 -18.35 5.30
C ASP A 249 -2.47 -17.72 6.33
N LYS A 250 -1.62 -16.81 5.85
CA LYS A 250 -0.68 -16.12 6.72
C LYS A 250 -1.44 -15.24 7.71
N LYS A 251 -1.21 -15.44 9.01
CA LYS A 251 -1.85 -14.70 10.12
C LYS A 251 -1.93 -13.18 9.93
N TYR A 252 -0.89 -12.54 9.38
CA TYR A 252 -0.92 -11.09 9.13
C TYR A 252 -1.96 -10.69 8.08
N LYS A 253 -2.16 -11.50 7.03
CA LYS A 253 -3.17 -11.25 5.99
C LYS A 253 -4.57 -11.40 6.55
N ILE A 254 -4.78 -12.41 7.39
CA ILE A 254 -6.06 -12.63 8.08
C ILE A 254 -6.38 -11.43 8.97
N ASN A 255 -5.41 -10.94 9.74
CA ASN A 255 -5.61 -9.76 10.59
C ASN A 255 -5.89 -8.49 9.75
N GLU A 256 -5.21 -8.29 8.63
CA GLU A 256 -5.49 -7.16 7.73
C GLU A 256 -6.92 -7.21 7.19
N LEU A 257 -7.39 -8.39 6.79
CA LEU A 257 -8.77 -8.60 6.34
C LEU A 257 -9.79 -8.35 7.45
N ILE A 258 -9.51 -8.81 8.67
CA ILE A 258 -10.38 -8.55 9.84
C ILE A 258 -10.48 -7.04 10.11
N GLU A 259 -9.36 -6.32 10.12
CA GLU A 259 -9.37 -4.87 10.38
C GLU A 259 -10.08 -4.11 9.25
N LYS A 260 -9.91 -4.51 7.99
CA LYS A 260 -10.70 -4.00 6.86
C LYS A 260 -12.19 -4.23 7.08
N ALA A 261 -12.59 -5.45 7.43
CA ALA A 261 -14.00 -5.80 7.65
C ALA A 261 -14.62 -5.03 8.82
N LYS A 262 -13.92 -4.90 9.95
CA LYS A 262 -14.33 -4.06 11.08
C LYS A 262 -14.51 -2.60 10.68
N SER A 263 -13.59 -2.06 9.88
CA SER A 263 -13.70 -0.69 9.40
C SER A 263 -14.96 -0.51 8.54
N ILE A 264 -15.26 -1.45 7.64
CA ILE A 264 -16.47 -1.40 6.80
C ILE A 264 -17.72 -1.45 7.67
N VAL A 265 -17.79 -2.38 8.62
CA VAL A 265 -18.89 -2.53 9.59
C VAL A 265 -19.11 -1.27 10.43
N LYS A 266 -18.03 -0.63 10.89
CA LYS A 266 -18.11 0.64 11.62
C LYS A 266 -18.68 1.75 10.75
N ASN A 267 -18.29 1.75 9.48
CA ASN A 267 -18.62 2.79 8.52
C ASN A 267 -20.06 2.69 7.97
N THR A 268 -20.73 1.53 8.08
CA THR A 268 -22.12 1.37 7.60
C THR A 268 -23.12 2.29 8.31
N GLU A 269 -22.83 2.70 9.55
CA GLU A 269 -23.69 3.63 10.30
C GLU A 269 -23.79 5.01 9.61
N ASP A 270 -22.74 5.42 8.90
CA ASP A 270 -22.73 6.66 8.13
C ASP A 270 -23.70 6.61 6.95
N TYR A 271 -23.93 5.41 6.41
CA TYR A 271 -24.82 5.16 5.29
C TYR A 271 -26.26 4.89 5.72
N ARG A 272 -26.46 4.39 6.94
CA ARG A 272 -27.79 4.08 7.49
C ARG A 272 -28.72 5.31 7.46
N LYS A 273 -28.19 6.45 7.93
CA LYS A 273 -28.91 7.74 7.93
C LYS A 273 -29.15 8.28 6.52
N LEU A 274 -28.24 7.99 5.60
CA LEU A 274 -28.27 8.49 4.22
C LEU A 274 -29.25 7.69 3.35
N LEU A 275 -29.37 6.37 3.57
CA LEU A 275 -30.13 5.47 2.70
C LEU A 275 -31.54 5.15 3.19
N ALA A 276 -31.85 5.28 4.49
CA ALA A 276 -33.16 5.20 5.17
C ALA A 276 -34.12 4.00 4.89
N ALA A 277 -34.25 3.51 3.65
CA ALA A 277 -35.22 2.51 3.22
C ALA A 277 -34.75 1.04 3.34
N ASP A 278 -33.43 0.78 3.37
CA ASP A 278 -32.86 -0.58 3.27
C ASP A 278 -32.01 -1.00 4.48
N VAL A 279 -32.31 -0.39 5.63
CA VAL A 279 -31.59 -0.61 6.90
C VAL A 279 -31.52 -2.09 7.27
N PHE A 280 -32.61 -2.85 7.04
CA PHE A 280 -32.68 -4.27 7.42
C PHE A 280 -31.66 -5.16 6.69
N MET A 281 -31.49 -5.00 5.37
CA MET A 281 -30.53 -5.82 4.62
C MET A 281 -29.08 -5.47 4.98
N ILE A 282 -28.79 -4.17 5.14
CA ILE A 282 -27.47 -3.69 5.57
C ILE A 282 -27.14 -4.25 6.96
N ASP A 283 -28.11 -4.22 7.89
CA ASP A 283 -27.95 -4.76 9.25
C ASP A 283 -27.71 -6.27 9.25
N SER A 284 -28.46 -7.02 8.43
CA SER A 284 -28.26 -8.46 8.28
C SER A 284 -26.85 -8.81 7.78
N MET A 285 -26.37 -8.11 6.75
CA MET A 285 -25.01 -8.33 6.23
C MET A 285 -23.94 -7.90 7.23
N LYS A 286 -24.16 -6.78 7.93
CA LYS A 286 -23.28 -6.33 9.00
C LYS A 286 -23.14 -7.40 10.09
N GLN A 287 -24.25 -7.97 10.54
CA GLN A 287 -24.25 -9.04 11.53
C GLN A 287 -23.50 -10.27 11.00
N GLY A 288 -23.73 -10.69 9.75
CA GLY A 288 -23.01 -11.79 9.13
C GLY A 288 -21.49 -11.58 9.10
N ILE A 289 -21.04 -10.36 8.79
CA ILE A 289 -19.61 -10.00 8.84
C ILE A 289 -19.08 -10.07 10.27
N GLU A 290 -19.80 -9.55 11.26
CA GLU A 290 -19.41 -9.59 12.68
C GLU A 290 -19.27 -11.02 13.21
N GLU A 291 -20.24 -11.89 12.90
CA GLU A 291 -20.21 -13.32 13.24
C GLU A 291 -19.02 -14.03 12.58
N LYS A 292 -18.74 -13.71 11.31
CA LYS A 292 -17.62 -14.30 10.59
C LYS A 292 -16.27 -13.84 11.13
N ILE A 293 -16.12 -12.55 11.46
CA ILE A 293 -14.94 -12.03 12.15
C ILE A 293 -14.69 -12.82 13.43
N TYR A 294 -15.73 -13.04 14.25
CA TYR A 294 -15.60 -13.80 15.49
C TYR A 294 -15.14 -15.24 15.23
N SER A 295 -15.72 -15.92 14.23
CA SER A 295 -15.33 -17.27 13.83
C SER A 295 -13.86 -17.35 13.39
N VAL A 296 -13.41 -16.42 12.53
CA VAL A 296 -12.02 -16.37 12.05
C VAL A 296 -11.06 -16.07 13.19
N GLN A 297 -11.41 -15.16 14.11
CA GLN A 297 -10.60 -14.88 15.30
C GLN A 297 -10.49 -16.08 16.24
N LYS A 298 -11.55 -16.88 16.38
CA LYS A 298 -11.52 -18.11 17.17
C LYS A 298 -10.57 -19.14 16.54
N MET A 299 -10.63 -19.31 15.21
CA MET A 299 -9.71 -20.17 14.46
C MET A 299 -8.23 -19.79 14.69
N LEU A 300 -7.93 -18.48 14.68
CA LEU A 300 -6.58 -17.95 14.92
C LEU A 300 -6.05 -18.18 16.35
N LYS A 301 -6.92 -18.46 17.33
CA LYS A 301 -6.53 -18.75 18.71
C LYS A 301 -6.28 -20.25 18.94
N THR A 302 -6.82 -21.10 18.08
CA THR A 302 -6.71 -22.56 18.16
C THR A 302 -5.61 -23.15 17.26
N ALA A 303 -5.05 -22.35 16.36
CA ALA A 303 -3.91 -22.67 15.51
C ALA A 303 -2.61 -22.10 16.10
#